data_AF-A0A0G1VQ64-F1
#
_entry.id   AF-A0A0G1VQ64-F1
#
_cell.length_a   1.000
_cell.length_b   1.000
_cell.length_c   1.000
_cell.angle_alpha   90.00
_cell.angle_beta   90.00
_cell.angle_gamma   90.00
#
_symmetry.space_group_name_H-M   'P 1'
#
loop_
_entity.id
_entity.type
_entity.pdbx_description
1 polymer ?
#
loop_
_entity_poly.entity_id
_entity_poly.type
_entity_poly.pdbx_seq_one_letter_code
_entity_poly.pdbx_strand_id
1 'polypeptide(L)' 'YTPEEQSVLVLLATPLPREELIATLDLPVAKANSLLTILEIKGLIQERMGKIERIK' A
#
# COMPACT_ATOMS: atom_id res chain seq x y z
N TYR A 1 5.45 -11.09 6.69
CA TYR A 1 5.10 -10.31 5.48
C TYR A 1 5.91 -10.83 4.32
N THR A 2 5.34 -10.92 3.11
CA THR A 2 6.13 -11.20 1.90
C THR A 2 7.05 -10.01 1.59
N PRO A 3 8.08 -10.16 0.74
CA PRO A 3 8.92 -9.03 0.33
C PRO A 3 8.10 -7.86 -0.23
N GLU A 4 7.08 -8.11 -1.04
CA GLU A 4 6.22 -7.05 -1.58
C GLU A 4 5.37 -6.37 -0.51
N GLU A 5 4.78 -7.13 0.41
CA GLU A 5 4.05 -6.57 1.54
C GLU A 5 4.97 -5.67 2.39
N GLN A 6 6.20 -6.12 2.63
CA GLN A 6 7.18 -5.38 3.40
C GLN A 6 7.58 -4.08 2.69
N SER A 7 7.77 -4.09 1.37
CA SER A 7 8.02 -2.88 0.58
C SER A 7 6.88 -1.86 0.69
N VAL A 8 5.62 -2.30 0.55
CA VAL A 8 4.46 -1.41 0.71
C VAL A 8 4.44 -0.80 2.10
N LEU A 9 4.60 -1.63 3.14
CA LEU A 9 4.61 -1.13 4.50
C LEU A 9 5.72 -0.09 4.66
N VAL A 10 6.97 -0.41 4.30
CA VAL A 10 8.12 0.52 4.39
C VAL A 10 7.83 1.87 3.74
N LEU A 11 7.27 1.89 2.53
CA LEU A 11 6.89 3.13 1.83
C LEU A 11 5.84 3.94 2.60
N LEU A 12 4.90 3.26 3.24
CA LEU A 12 3.87 3.85 4.10
C LEU A 12 4.37 4.21 5.51
N ALA A 13 5.66 4.53 5.67
CA ALA A 13 6.13 5.21 6.89
C ALA A 13 5.42 6.56 7.11
N THR A 14 4.97 7.18 6.01
CA THR A 14 4.06 8.34 5.98
C THR A 14 2.87 8.07 5.06
N PRO A 15 1.70 8.67 5.29
CA PRO A 15 0.57 8.54 4.35
C PRO A 15 0.91 9.05 2.95
N LEU A 16 0.63 8.25 1.93
CA LEU A 16 0.91 8.57 0.53
C LEU A 16 -0.36 8.49 -0.33
N PRO A 17 -0.52 9.34 -1.36
CA PRO A 17 -1.54 9.13 -2.39
C PRO A 17 -1.43 7.73 -2.99
N ARG A 18 -2.57 7.10 -3.27
CA ARG A 18 -2.61 5.74 -3.84
C ARG A 18 -1.81 5.64 -5.14
N GLU A 19 -1.96 6.63 -6.01
CA GLU A 19 -1.30 6.69 -7.32
C GLU A 19 0.22 6.81 -7.18
N GLU A 20 0.69 7.64 -6.25
CA GLU A 20 2.11 7.79 -5.93
C GLU A 20 2.70 6.50 -5.33
N LEU A 21 1.96 5.84 -4.45
CA LEU A 21 2.35 4.54 -3.90
C LEU A 21 2.47 3.49 -5.00
N ILE A 22 1.47 3.38 -5.88
CA ILE A 22 1.49 2.43 -7.01
C ILE A 22 2.62 2.74 -7.98
N ALA A 23 2.89 4.02 -8.27
CA ALA A 23 3.98 4.43 -9.16
C ALA A 23 5.38 4.16 -8.56
N THR A 24 5.50 4.18 -7.23
CA THR A 24 6.74 3.90 -6.51
C THR A 24 7.00 2.40 -6.37
N LEU A 25 5.94 1.58 -6.37
CA LEU A 25 6.05 0.14 -6.39
C LEU A 25 6.54 -0.32 -7.77
N ASP A 26 7.65 -1.04 -7.81
CA ASP A 26 8.15 -1.71 -9.02
C ASP A 26 7.31 -2.98 -9.31
N LEU A 27 6.00 -2.80 -9.45
CA LEU A 27 5.01 -3.84 -9.65
C LEU A 27 4.06 -3.45 -10.79
N PRO A 28 3.56 -4.42 -11.57
CA PRO A 28 2.44 -4.16 -12.46
C PRO A 28 1.26 -3.57 -11.69
N VAL A 29 0.61 -2.53 -12.24
CA VAL A 29 -0.51 -1.80 -11.61
C VAL A 29 -1.59 -2.75 -11.06
N ALA A 30 -1.93 -3.81 -11.80
CA ALA A 30 -2.89 -4.80 -11.34
C ALA A 30 -2.41 -5.55 -10.08
N LYS A 31 -1.14 -5.97 -10.04
CA LYS A 31 -0.53 -6.64 -8.88
C LYS A 31 -0.44 -5.70 -7.68
N ALA A 32 -0.06 -4.44 -7.89
CA ALA A 32 -0.03 -3.43 -6.83
C ALA A 32 -1.42 -3.22 -6.22
N ASN A 33 -2.46 -3.05 -7.05
CA ASN A 33 -3.83 -2.90 -6.57
C ASN A 33 -4.30 -4.12 -5.77
N SER A 34 -4.07 -5.34 -6.26
CA SER A 34 -4.41 -6.56 -5.51
C SER A 34 -3.69 -6.62 -4.17
N LEU A 35 -2.41 -6.25 -4.13
CA LEU A 35 -1.63 -6.23 -2.89
C LEU A 35 -2.18 -5.22 -1.88
N LEU A 36 -2.49 -4.00 -2.31
CA LEU A 36 -3.09 -2.98 -1.45
C LEU A 36 -4.45 -3.44 -0.90
N THR A 37 -5.32 -4.00 -1.74
CA THR A 37 -6.60 -4.56 -1.29
C THR A 37 -6.41 -5.68 -0.27
N ILE A 38 -5.44 -6.57 -0.46
CA ILE A 38 -5.13 -7.64 0.52
C ILE A 38 -4.66 -7.04 1.85
N LEU A 39 -3.77 -6.05 1.82
CA LEU A 39 -3.26 -5.40 3.03
C LEU A 39 -4.35 -4.63 3.78
N GLU A 40 -5.29 -4.02 3.07
CA GLU A 40 -6.45 -3.34 3.64
C GLU A 40 -7.42 -4.34 4.29
N ILE A 41 -7.73 -5.46 3.62
CA ILE A 41 -8.55 -6.54 4.19
C ILE A 41 -7.88 -7.13 5.45
N LYS A 42 -6.56 -7.23 5.47
CA LYS A 42 -5.79 -7.67 6.64
C LYS A 42 -5.78 -6.63 7.78
N GLY A 43 -6.31 -5.43 7.57
CA GLY A 43 -6.33 -4.35 8.56
C GLY A 43 -4.95 -3.76 8.82
N LEU A 44 -4.03 -3.80 7.85
CA LEU A 44 -2.67 -3.26 7.99
C LEU A 44 -2.56 -1.82 7.46
N ILE A 45 -3.41 -1.48 6.49
CA ILE A 45 -3.47 -0.17 5.86
C ILE A 45 -4.93 0.24 5.67
N GLN A 46 -5.19 1.53 5.50
CA GLN A 46 -6.50 2.08 5.14
C GLN A 46 -6.33 3.25 4.17
N GLU A 47 -7.36 3.48 3.35
CA GLU A 47 -7.47 4.72 2.58
C GLU A 47 -8.26 5.79 3.36
N ARG A 48 -7.64 6.97 3.54
CA ARG A 48 -8.26 8.13 4.20
C ARG A 48 -7.95 9.40 3.42
N MET A 49 -8.99 10.12 3.01
CA MET A 49 -8.87 11.37 2.23
C MET A 49 -7.99 11.20 0.97
N GLY A 50 -8.12 10.07 0.26
CA GLY A 50 -7.35 9.76 -0.95
C GLY A 50 -5.88 9.36 -0.71
N LYS A 51 -5.48 9.19 0.55
CA LYS A 51 -4.15 8.72 0.94
C LYS A 51 -4.24 7.37 1.61
N ILE A 52 -3.29 6.50 1.31
CA ILE A 52 -3.08 5.24 2.00
C ILE A 52 -2.21 5.52 3.23
N GLU A 53 -2.63 5.03 4.40
CA GLU A 53 -1.88 5.12 5.65
C GLU A 53 -1.86 3.76 6.37
N ARG A 54 -0.83 3.50 7.19
CA ARG A 54 -0.80 2.30 8.04
C ARG A 54 -1.80 2.44 9.18
N ILE A 55 -2.51 1.36 9.47
CA ILE A 55 -3.26 1.21 10.71
C ILE A 55 -2.26 0.85 11.81
N LYS A 56 -2.25 1.60 12.91
CA LYS A 56 -1.35 1.35 14.05
C LYS A 56 -1.76 0.13 14.85
#